data_AF-A0A5N6RAA2-F1
#
_entry.id   AF-A0A5N6RAA2-F1
#
_cell.length_a   1.000
_cell.length_b   1.000
_cell.length_c   1.000
_cell.angle_alpha   90.00
_cell.angle_beta   90.00
_cell.angle_gamma   90.00
#
_symmetry.space_group_name_H-M   'P 1'
#
loop_
_entity.id
_entity.type
_entity.pdbx_description
1 polymer ?
#
loop_
_entity_poly.entity_id
_entity_poly.type
_entity_poly.pdbx_seq_one_letter_code
_entity_poly.pdbx_strand_id
1 'polypeptide(L)' 'MRARKKRLRLPSGENTEAMETSIQRKLRQLQRMIPNCCYEMDLETMYPRIAVYILLLEVKVDVLKNLSILYGV' A
#
# COMPACT_ATOMS: atom_id res chain seq x y z
N MET A 1 -0.10 28.25 -44.09
CA MET A 1 0.40 27.49 -42.92
C MET A 1 -0.77 27.29 -41.94
N ARG A 2 -1.43 26.12 -41.90
CA ARG A 2 -2.57 25.86 -40.98
C ARG A 2 -2.08 25.14 -39.72
N ALA A 3 -2.13 25.81 -38.58
CA ALA A 3 -1.70 25.27 -37.29
C ALA A 3 -2.62 24.13 -36.83
N ARG A 4 -2.07 22.92 -36.68
CA ARG A 4 -2.75 21.75 -36.10
C ARG A 4 -2.86 21.94 -34.58
N LYS A 5 -4.06 22.28 -34.08
CA LYS A 5 -4.40 22.19 -32.65
C LYS A 5 -4.35 20.73 -32.20
N LYS A 6 -3.33 20.34 -31.44
CA LYS A 6 -3.27 19.05 -30.73
C LYS A 6 -4.31 19.10 -29.59
N ARG A 7 -5.44 18.40 -29.75
CA ARG A 7 -6.39 18.19 -28.66
C ARG A 7 -5.74 17.20 -27.68
N LEU A 8 -5.43 17.65 -26.47
CA LEU A 8 -5.05 16.78 -25.36
C LEU A 8 -6.23 15.85 -25.11
N ARG A 9 -6.04 14.55 -25.41
CA ARG A 9 -7.02 13.53 -25.08
C ARG A 9 -6.97 13.36 -23.55
N LEU A 10 -8.00 13.83 -22.87
CA LEU A 10 -8.26 13.45 -21.48
C LEU A 10 -8.37 11.92 -21.43
N PRO A 11 -7.84 11.27 -20.38
CA PRO A 11 -7.97 9.83 -20.23
C PRO A 11 -9.47 9.47 -20.20
N SER A 12 -9.84 8.58 -21.12
CA SER A 12 -11.17 7.98 -21.22
C SER A 12 -11.53 7.31 -19.88
N GLY A 13 -12.80 7.41 -19.45
CA GLY A 13 -13.28 6.91 -18.16
C GLY A 13 -12.97 5.44 -17.86
N GLU A 14 -12.79 4.62 -18.89
CA GLU A 14 -12.37 3.21 -18.78
C GLU A 14 -11.02 3.04 -18.07
N ASN A 15 -10.07 3.96 -18.29
CA ASN A 15 -8.76 3.91 -17.63
C ASN A 15 -8.85 4.29 -16.14
N THR A 16 -9.82 5.14 -15.79
CA THR A 16 -10.04 5.59 -14.42
C THR A 16 -10.68 4.48 -13.59
N GLU A 17 -11.67 3.78 -14.16
CA GLU A 17 -12.32 2.60 -13.53
C GLU A 17 -11.33 1.43 -13.37
N ALA A 18 -10.48 1.17 -14.37
CA ALA A 18 -9.43 0.16 -14.28
C ALA A 18 -8.37 0.50 -13.20
N MET A 19 -8.07 1.79 -13.01
CA MET A 19 -7.16 2.25 -11.96
C MET A 19 -7.77 2.12 -10.57
N GLU A 20 -9.05 2.48 -10.42
CA GLU A 20 -9.79 2.36 -9.16
C GLU A 20 -9.87 0.90 -8.69
N THR A 21 -10.19 -0.02 -9.60
CA THR A 21 -10.21 -1.46 -9.31
C THR A 21 -8.84 -2.03 -8.93
N SER A 22 -7.76 -1.52 -9.53
CA SER A 22 -6.38 -1.88 -9.18
C SER A 22 -5.98 -1.41 -7.78
N ILE A 23 -6.32 -0.16 -7.43
CA ILE A 23 -6.06 0.40 -6.09
C ILE A 23 -6.82 -0.40 -5.03
N GLN A 24 -8.10 -0.66 -5.23
CA GLN A 24 -8.90 -1.47 -4.31
C GLN A 24 -8.34 -2.90 -4.14
N ARG A 25 -7.82 -3.50 -5.22
CA ARG A 25 -7.17 -4.82 -5.14
C ARG A 25 -5.91 -4.78 -4.28
N LYS A 26 -5.07 -3.76 -4.42
CA LYS A 26 -3.87 -3.58 -3.60
C LYS A 26 -4.21 -3.31 -2.13
N LEU A 27 -5.25 -2.52 -1.86
CA LEU A 27 -5.73 -2.28 -0.49
C LEU A 27 -6.24 -3.58 0.16
N ARG A 28 -7.01 -4.40 -0.56
CA ARG A 28 -7.43 -5.72 -0.09
C ARG A 28 -6.26 -6.66 0.19
N GLN A 29 -5.21 -6.62 -0.64
CA GLN A 29 -3.99 -7.39 -0.39
C GLN A 29 -3.28 -6.92 0.87
N LEU A 30 -3.17 -5.60 1.06
CA LEU A 30 -2.56 -5.01 2.24
C LEU A 30 -3.32 -5.42 3.51
N GLN A 31 -4.66 -5.35 3.51
CA GLN A 31 -5.49 -5.82 4.63
C GLN A 31 -5.18 -7.27 5.02
N ARG A 32 -5.01 -8.17 4.04
CA ARG A 32 -4.69 -9.60 4.31
C ARG A 32 -3.33 -9.82 4.95
N MET A 33 -2.38 -8.90 4.76
CA MET A 33 -1.03 -9.03 5.30
C MET A 33 -0.94 -8.59 6.76
N ILE A 34 -1.91 -7.82 7.24
CA ILE A 34 -1.89 -7.25 8.60
C ILE A 34 -2.70 -8.15 9.53
N PRO A 35 -2.10 -8.67 10.62
CA PRO A 35 -2.82 -9.43 11.63
C PRO A 35 -4.00 -8.62 12.19
N ASN A 36 -5.15 -9.27 12.37
CA ASN A 36 -6.36 -8.67 12.93
C ASN A 36 -6.95 -7.49 12.13
N CYS A 37 -6.64 -7.40 10.83
CA CYS A 37 -7.30 -6.48 9.92
C CYS A 37 -8.50 -7.19 9.27
N CYS A 38 -9.71 -6.67 9.48
CA CYS A 38 -10.93 -7.19 8.85
C CYS A 38 -11.19 -6.47 7.53
N TYR A 39 -11.83 -7.15 6.56
CA TYR A 39 -12.23 -6.54 5.29
C TYR A 39 -13.22 -5.37 5.46
N GLU A 40 -13.97 -5.35 6.56
CA GLU A 40 -14.95 -4.31 6.90
C GLU A 40 -14.31 -3.10 7.58
N MET A 41 -12.99 -3.11 7.81
CA MET A 41 -12.28 -2.02 8.46
C MET A 41 -12.12 -0.84 7.51
N ASP A 42 -12.58 0.33 7.94
CA ASP A 42 -12.47 1.58 7.20
C ASP A 42 -10.99 2.00 6.99
N LEU A 43 -10.70 2.63 5.86
CA LEU A 43 -9.34 3.02 5.46
C LEU A 43 -8.70 3.98 6.48
N GLU A 44 -9.47 4.90 7.06
CA GLU A 44 -8.98 5.85 8.07
C GLU A 44 -8.51 5.14 9.34
N THR A 45 -9.06 3.97 9.65
CA THR A 45 -8.63 3.14 10.78
C THR A 45 -7.56 2.13 10.40
N MET A 46 -7.53 1.72 9.14
CA MET A 46 -6.58 0.75 8.59
C MET A 46 -5.16 1.33 8.49
N TYR A 47 -5.01 2.55 7.96
CA TYR A 47 -3.69 3.15 7.74
C TYR A 47 -2.89 3.35 9.04
N PRO A 48 -3.46 3.88 10.14
CA PRO A 48 -2.74 4.00 11.41
C PRO A 48 -2.33 2.64 11.97
N ARG A 49 -3.19 1.61 11.86
CA ARG A 49 -2.85 0.25 12.30
C ARG A 49 -1.70 -0.35 11.51
N ILE A 50 -1.67 -0.12 10.20
CA ILE A 50 -0.55 -0.51 9.33
C ILE A 50 0.73 0.17 9.79
N ALA A 51 0.70 1.48 10.05
CA ALA A 51 1.87 2.22 10.53
C ALA A 51 2.40 1.66 11.85
N VAL A 52 1.51 1.38 12.82
CA VAL A 52 1.87 0.73 14.09
C VAL A 52 2.47 -0.66 13.86
N TYR A 53 1.90 -1.44 12.93
CA TYR A 53 2.40 -2.77 12.62
C TYR A 53 3.79 -2.74 11.96
N ILE A 54 4.05 -1.78 11.08
CA ILE A 54 5.37 -1.57 10.47
C ILE A 54 6.40 -1.25 11.58
N LEU A 55 6.10 -0.30 12.46
CA LEU A 55 6.98 0.04 13.59
C LEU A 55 7.27 -1.17 14.47
N LEU A 56 6.25 -1.99 14.77
CA LEU A 56 6.44 -3.21 15.54
C LEU A 56 7.38 -4.20 14.84
N LEU A 57 7.25 -4.37 13.52
CA LEU A 57 8.13 -5.24 12.74
C LEU A 57 9.57 -4.71 12.73
N GLU A 58 9.77 -3.40 12.58
CA GLU A 58 11.09 -2.77 12.63
C GLU A 58 11.79 -3.06 13.97
N VAL A 59 11.09 -2.84 15.09
CA VAL A 59 11.63 -3.15 16.43
C VAL A 59 11.97 -4.63 16.56
N LYS A 60 11.10 -5.54 16.10
CA LYS A 60 11.39 -6.98 16.15
C LYS A 60 12.62 -7.34 15.33
N VAL A 61 12.75 -6.79 14.13
CA VAL A 61 13.90 -7.01 13.26
C VAL A 61 15.18 -6.50 13.92
N ASP A 62 15.15 -5.34 14.57
CA ASP A 62 16.33 -4.80 15.23
C ASP A 62 16.73 -5.61 16.46
N VAL A 63 15.77 -6.10 17.25
CA VAL A 63 16.04 -7.07 18.32
C VAL A 63 16.67 -8.34 17.74
N LEU A 64 16.13 -8.89 16.66
CA LEU A 64 16.67 -10.10 16.03
C LEU A 64 18.08 -9.89 15.48
N LYS A 65 18.37 -8.73 14.86
CA LYS A 65 19.71 -8.37 14.42
C LYS A 65 20.69 -8.32 15.59
N ASN A 66 20.31 -7.67 16.69
CA ASN A 66 21.14 -7.59 17.89
C ASN A 66 21.42 -8.98 18.47
N LEU A 67 20.41 -9.85 18.52
CA LEU A 67 20.60 -11.24 18.95
C LEU A 67 21.50 -12.03 18.00
N SER A 68 21.30 -11.90 16.68
CA SER A 68 22.17 -12.52 15.66
C SER A 68 23.64 -12.12 15.86
N ILE A 69 23.91 -10.83 16.08
CA ILE A 69 25.26 -10.33 16.41
C ILE A 69 25.79 -10.97 17.70
N LEU A 70 24.97 -11.06 18.74
CA LEU A 70 25.39 -11.65 20.03
C LEU A 70 25.69 -13.15 19.94
N TYR A 71 24.93 -13.89 19.13
CA TYR A 71 25.07 -15.34 18.97
C TYR A 71 25.95 -15.74 17.77
N GLY A 72 26.46 -14.80 16.98
CA GLY A 72 27.36 -15.05 15.86
C GLY A 72 26.72 -15.78 14.68
N VAL A 73 25.39 -15.68 14.52
CA VAL A 73 24.61 -16.28 13.42
C VAL A 73 24.27 -15.22 12.38
#